data_AF-A0A8T1VRI8-F1
#
_entry.id   AF-A0A8T1VRI8-F1
#
_cell.length_a   1.000
_cell.length_b   1.000
_cell.length_c   1.000
_cell.angle_alpha   90.00
_cell.angle_beta   90.00
_cell.angle_gamma   90.00
#
_symmetry.space_group_name_H-M   'P 1'
#
loop_
_entity.id
_entity.type
_entity.pdbx_description
1 polymer ?
#
loop_
_entity_poly.entity_id
_entity_poly.type
_entity_poly.pdbx_seq_one_letter_code
_entity_poly.pdbx_strand_id
1 'polypeptide(L)'
;MLNSKVLLAIGAFAMLAAKIHADDYSDDYNEGSSYSDEGTSYSDEGSSYSDEGTSYSDEGTSYSDESTSYYSDDASYYEEDQGSSYYSGDSSYDGEINLPAYVYKFDPEYSAGVSGNVTVHYAGPFSTFATIAAHLDFSAVDASAITAFDGNCSGEVTDYKWHIHVKWPNENDSESFEKCALGVTGNHYDPLKACGPNSEFVGTEDCLLKTPEYDCNPDDYAWNPLVCEKGDLSGKFGDFKLDENKQVCDEWYDPNYPLPEENTPEWSIILHAVCGKVTPRIACAVGKEFDGDY
;
A
#
# COMPACT_ATOMS: atom_id res chain seq x y z
N MET A 1 -2.38 -5.86 79.47
CA MET A 1 -3.56 -4.97 79.35
C MET A 1 -3.48 -4.29 77.99
N LEU A 2 -4.58 -4.32 77.23
CA LEU A 2 -4.76 -3.80 75.87
C LEU A 2 -4.60 -2.27 75.77
N ASN A 3 -4.09 -1.77 74.63
CA ASN A 3 -4.83 -0.97 73.61
C ASN A 3 -3.84 -0.34 72.62
N SER A 4 -3.83 -0.70 71.33
CA SER A 4 -4.74 -0.34 70.22
C SER A 4 -4.43 1.04 69.59
N LYS A 5 -3.73 0.96 68.43
CA LYS A 5 -3.82 1.71 67.16
C LYS A 5 -4.08 3.23 67.19
N VAL A 6 -3.25 4.01 66.46
CA VAL A 6 -3.63 4.80 65.25
C VAL A 6 -2.37 5.37 64.55
N LEU A 7 -2.46 5.37 63.21
CA LEU A 7 -1.59 5.83 62.12
C LEU A 7 -0.89 7.19 62.30
N LEU A 8 0.31 7.36 61.71
CA LEU A 8 0.49 7.97 60.36
C LEU A 8 1.99 8.15 60.05
N ALA A 9 2.41 7.63 58.90
CA ALA A 9 3.70 7.95 58.28
C ALA A 9 3.52 9.21 57.42
N ILE A 10 4.34 10.25 57.68
CA ILE A 10 4.50 11.41 56.79
C ILE A 10 6.01 11.62 56.63
N GLY A 11 6.44 11.58 55.37
CA GLY A 11 7.82 11.79 54.96
C GLY A 11 8.33 13.19 55.27
N ALA A 12 9.57 13.26 55.71
CA ALA A 12 10.30 14.50 55.90
C ALA A 12 10.86 14.99 54.55
N PHE A 13 10.36 16.13 54.09
CA PHE A 13 11.05 16.99 53.13
C PHE A 13 12.19 17.72 53.87
N ALA A 14 13.41 17.63 53.35
CA ALA A 14 14.52 18.48 53.76
C ALA A 14 15.08 19.21 52.53
N MET A 15 14.99 20.55 52.57
CA MET A 15 15.65 21.51 51.69
C MET A 15 17.18 21.43 51.79
N LEU A 16 17.91 21.68 50.69
CA LEU A 16 19.09 22.56 50.74
C LEU A 16 19.42 23.18 49.36
N ALA A 17 19.99 24.38 49.42
CA ALA A 17 19.98 25.45 48.42
C ALA A 17 21.19 25.52 47.47
N ALA A 18 20.92 26.18 46.33
CA ALA A 18 21.73 27.01 45.43
C ALA A 18 23.28 27.03 45.50
N LYS A 19 23.90 27.01 44.30
CA LYS A 19 25.10 27.81 44.01
C LYS A 19 25.14 28.26 42.53
N ILE A 20 25.18 29.57 42.32
CA ILE A 20 25.49 30.28 41.07
C ILE A 20 26.85 30.97 41.25
N HIS A 21 27.71 31.00 40.21
CA HIS A 21 28.72 32.02 39.82
C HIS A 21 29.35 31.53 38.47
N ALA A 22 29.32 32.24 37.33
CA ALA A 22 29.91 33.54 36.95
C ALA A 22 31.47 33.48 36.94
N ASP A 23 32.30 33.83 35.95
CA ASP A 23 32.27 34.51 34.61
C ASP A 23 33.62 34.16 33.88
N ASP A 24 33.75 34.35 32.55
CA ASP A 24 34.78 35.22 31.89
C ASP A 24 34.64 35.33 30.34
N TYR A 25 35.02 36.51 29.85
CA TYR A 25 34.98 37.24 28.55
C TYR A 25 35.47 36.51 27.26
N SER A 26 35.26 36.98 26.01
CA SER A 26 35.24 38.37 25.51
C SER A 26 34.43 38.63 24.22
N ASP A 27 34.07 39.90 24.07
CA ASP A 27 33.50 40.60 22.90
C ASP A 27 34.42 40.65 21.67
N ASP A 28 33.83 40.75 20.46
CA ASP A 28 34.15 41.85 19.54
C ASP A 28 33.06 42.09 18.48
N TYR A 29 32.85 43.38 18.21
CA TYR A 29 31.79 44.05 17.43
C TYR A 29 31.94 43.88 15.90
N ASN A 30 30.85 43.92 15.11
CA ASN A 30 30.27 45.19 14.58
C ASN A 30 29.36 45.02 13.32
N GLU A 31 28.31 45.85 13.29
CA GLU A 31 27.58 46.46 12.15
C GLU A 31 26.99 45.56 11.05
N GLY A 32 25.67 45.55 10.83
CA GLY A 32 24.89 46.66 10.26
C GLY A 32 24.60 46.31 8.79
N SER A 33 23.36 46.15 8.34
CA SER A 33 22.44 47.24 8.10
C SER A 33 21.06 46.68 7.74
N SER A 34 20.03 47.22 8.39
CA SER A 34 18.64 47.16 7.95
C SER A 34 18.39 48.21 6.89
N TYR A 35 17.79 47.82 5.76
CA TYR A 35 17.10 48.74 4.87
C TYR A 35 15.64 48.30 4.76
N SER A 36 14.77 49.07 5.40
CA SER A 36 13.38 49.25 5.01
C SER A 36 13.37 50.12 3.76
N ASP A 37 12.72 49.68 2.69
CA ASP A 37 12.24 50.61 1.67
C ASP A 37 10.75 50.41 1.41
N GLU A 38 10.10 51.57 1.37
CA GLU A 38 8.67 51.81 1.29
C GLU A 38 8.21 51.74 -0.16
N GLY A 39 7.00 51.22 -0.36
CA GLY A 39 6.14 51.61 -1.49
C GLY A 39 6.46 50.97 -2.83
N THR A 40 5.49 50.21 -3.36
CA THR A 40 4.51 50.75 -4.32
C THR A 40 3.55 49.65 -4.74
N SER A 41 2.27 49.88 -4.47
CA SER A 41 1.16 49.15 -5.05
C SER A 41 0.95 49.59 -6.50
N TYR A 42 0.97 48.65 -7.43
CA TYR A 42 0.40 48.83 -8.76
C TYR A 42 -0.72 47.81 -8.92
N SER A 43 -1.95 48.31 -8.81
CA SER A 43 -3.12 47.71 -9.42
C SER A 43 -2.98 47.91 -10.93
N ASP A 44 -2.97 46.82 -11.69
CA ASP A 44 -3.20 46.89 -13.13
C ASP A 44 -4.57 46.27 -13.43
N GLU A 45 -5.48 47.17 -13.81
CA GLU A 45 -6.81 46.84 -14.27
C GLU A 45 -6.74 46.45 -15.75
N GLY A 46 -7.30 45.29 -16.06
CA GLY A 46 -8.02 45.04 -17.31
C GLY A 46 -7.22 45.03 -18.61
N SER A 47 -7.25 43.88 -19.28
CA SER A 47 -7.69 43.82 -20.68
C SER A 47 -8.14 42.41 -21.02
N SER A 48 -9.46 42.24 -21.07
CA SER A 48 -10.12 41.15 -21.76
C SER A 48 -9.84 41.27 -23.25
N TYR A 49 -9.22 40.25 -23.84
CA TYR A 49 -9.28 40.00 -25.27
C TYR A 49 -9.97 38.66 -25.50
N SER A 50 -11.21 38.77 -25.97
CA SER A 50 -11.92 37.74 -26.71
C SER A 50 -11.22 37.55 -28.06
N ASP A 51 -10.71 36.36 -28.33
CA ASP A 51 -10.34 35.98 -29.69
C ASP A 51 -11.31 34.91 -30.20
N GLU A 52 -12.03 35.31 -31.24
CA GLU A 52 -13.05 34.56 -31.94
C GLU A 52 -12.38 33.57 -32.90
N GLY A 53 -12.74 32.29 -32.75
CA GLY A 53 -12.94 31.32 -33.84
C GLY A 53 -11.81 31.07 -34.86
N THR A 54 -11.29 29.84 -34.84
CA THR A 54 -11.35 28.98 -36.04
C THR A 54 -11.64 27.55 -35.63
N SER A 55 -12.86 27.10 -35.88
CA SER A 55 -13.27 25.70 -35.89
C SER A 55 -12.73 25.03 -37.15
N TYR A 56 -11.94 23.97 -36.99
CA TYR A 56 -11.70 23.00 -38.06
C TYR A 56 -12.53 21.77 -37.74
N SER A 57 -13.58 21.60 -38.53
CA SER A 57 -14.39 20.39 -38.65
C SER A 57 -13.60 19.37 -39.47
N ASP A 58 -13.20 18.27 -38.84
CA ASP A 58 -12.77 17.07 -39.57
C ASP A 58 -13.93 16.07 -39.60
N GLU A 59 -14.29 15.70 -40.82
CA GLU A 59 -15.46 14.93 -41.22
C GLU A 59 -15.13 13.42 -41.26
N GLY A 60 -16.02 12.61 -40.68
CA GLY A 60 -16.24 11.19 -41.01
C GLY A 60 -15.21 10.19 -40.45
N THR A 61 -15.58 9.03 -39.90
CA THR A 61 -16.74 8.18 -40.18
C THR A 61 -17.05 7.28 -38.98
N SER A 62 -18.32 7.26 -38.57
CA SER A 62 -18.89 6.28 -37.65
C SER A 62 -19.51 5.14 -38.47
N TYR A 63 -19.14 3.89 -38.20
CA TYR A 63 -19.91 2.73 -38.67
C TYR A 63 -20.57 2.06 -37.47
N SER A 64 -21.88 2.18 -37.41
CA SER A 64 -22.78 1.39 -36.55
C SER A 64 -23.78 0.72 -37.49
N ASP A 65 -23.57 -0.56 -37.79
CA ASP A 65 -24.58 -1.37 -38.48
C ASP A 65 -25.21 -2.36 -37.51
N GLU A 66 -26.41 -1.96 -37.07
CA GLU A 66 -27.49 -2.80 -36.59
C GLU A 66 -27.81 -3.89 -37.63
N SER A 67 -27.94 -5.15 -37.21
CA SER A 67 -28.62 -6.15 -38.03
C SER A 67 -29.78 -6.78 -37.26
N THR A 68 -30.97 -6.48 -37.76
CA THR A 68 -32.27 -6.98 -37.35
C THR A 68 -32.45 -8.46 -37.72
N SER A 69 -32.97 -9.22 -36.77
CA SER A 69 -33.39 -10.62 -36.85
C SER A 69 -34.65 -10.84 -37.70
N TYR A 70 -34.69 -11.94 -38.46
CA TYR A 70 -35.93 -12.54 -38.95
C TYR A 70 -36.04 -13.97 -38.41
N TYR A 71 -37.13 -14.26 -37.68
CA TYR A 71 -37.55 -15.61 -37.33
C TYR A 71 -38.39 -16.22 -38.46
N SER A 72 -38.19 -17.51 -38.72
CA SER A 72 -39.21 -18.39 -39.30
C SER A 72 -39.23 -19.69 -38.50
N ASP A 73 -40.41 -19.99 -37.96
CA ASP A 73 -40.78 -21.21 -37.26
C ASP A 73 -40.83 -22.44 -38.20
N ASP A 74 -40.40 -23.62 -37.72
CA ASP A 74 -41.28 -24.76 -37.39
C ASP A 74 -40.61 -26.15 -37.54
N ALA A 75 -40.87 -27.00 -36.53
CA ALA A 75 -40.96 -28.47 -36.49
C ALA A 75 -39.73 -29.43 -36.61
N SER A 76 -39.30 -29.87 -35.42
CA SER A 76 -39.42 -31.26 -34.88
C SER A 76 -38.46 -32.42 -35.26
N TYR A 77 -38.06 -33.13 -34.18
CA TYR A 77 -37.54 -34.51 -34.01
C TYR A 77 -36.01 -34.77 -33.95
N TYR A 78 -35.66 -35.54 -32.91
CA TYR A 78 -34.35 -35.94 -32.38
C TYR A 78 -33.40 -36.61 -33.38
N GLU A 79 -32.09 -36.39 -33.23
CA GLU A 79 -31.03 -37.40 -33.06
C GLU A 79 -29.71 -36.70 -32.65
N GLU A 80 -28.84 -37.45 -31.95
CA GLU A 80 -27.54 -37.05 -31.42
C GLU A 80 -26.48 -36.68 -32.48
N ASP A 81 -25.52 -35.88 -32.02
CA ASP A 81 -24.09 -35.88 -32.38
C ASP A 81 -23.54 -34.82 -33.37
N GLN A 82 -22.42 -34.24 -32.93
CA GLN A 82 -21.43 -33.39 -33.60
C GLN A 82 -21.86 -32.08 -34.30
N GLY A 83 -21.51 -30.96 -33.65
CA GLY A 83 -20.70 -29.94 -34.31
C GLY A 83 -21.41 -28.65 -34.78
N SER A 84 -20.71 -27.54 -34.49
CA SER A 84 -20.82 -26.21 -35.09
C SER A 84 -21.67 -25.18 -34.33
N SER A 85 -21.03 -24.46 -33.42
CA SER A 85 -21.44 -23.09 -33.05
C SER A 85 -20.62 -22.09 -33.84
N TYR A 86 -21.32 -21.26 -34.60
CA TYR A 86 -20.82 -20.14 -35.36
C TYR A 86 -20.28 -19.06 -34.41
N TYR A 87 -18.96 -18.97 -34.26
CA TYR A 87 -18.31 -17.75 -33.78
C TYR A 87 -17.58 -17.11 -34.96
N SER A 88 -17.93 -15.86 -35.19
CA SER A 88 -17.37 -14.99 -36.23
C SER A 88 -15.85 -14.92 -36.08
N GLY A 89 -15.12 -15.23 -37.14
CA GLY A 89 -13.67 -15.20 -37.14
C GLY A 89 -13.13 -13.77 -37.14
N ASP A 90 -12.27 -13.48 -36.16
CA ASP A 90 -11.02 -12.79 -36.43
C ASP A 90 -9.90 -13.33 -35.52
N SER A 91 -8.75 -13.60 -36.14
CA SER A 91 -7.49 -14.19 -35.64
C SER A 91 -7.53 -15.24 -34.51
N SER A 92 -7.36 -16.51 -34.91
CA SER A 92 -6.78 -17.55 -34.04
C SER A 92 -5.30 -17.24 -33.79
N TYR A 93 -4.99 -16.45 -32.76
CA TYR A 93 -3.72 -16.59 -32.07
C TYR A 93 -3.85 -17.83 -31.18
N ASP A 94 -3.16 -18.91 -31.54
CA ASP A 94 -2.93 -20.06 -30.66
C ASP A 94 -1.78 -19.81 -29.67
N GLY A 95 -1.43 -18.53 -29.45
CA GLY A 95 -0.56 -18.12 -28.38
C GLY A 95 -1.34 -18.18 -27.08
N GLU A 96 -0.95 -19.09 -26.20
CA GLU A 96 -1.27 -19.00 -24.78
C GLU A 96 -1.01 -17.56 -24.33
N ILE A 97 -2.07 -16.82 -23.98
CA ILE A 97 -1.91 -15.47 -23.47
C ILE A 97 -1.31 -15.64 -22.08
N ASN A 98 0.01 -15.50 -21.99
CA ASN A 98 0.70 -15.35 -20.73
C ASN A 98 0.24 -14.01 -20.13
N LEU A 99 -0.76 -14.09 -19.27
CA LEU A 99 -1.24 -12.96 -18.51
C LEU A 99 -0.11 -12.52 -17.55
N PRO A 100 0.08 -11.20 -17.34
CA PRO A 100 1.06 -10.75 -16.37
C PRO A 100 0.80 -11.40 -15.02
N ALA A 101 1.88 -11.84 -14.39
CA ALA A 101 1.83 -12.42 -13.07
C ALA A 101 3.11 -12.06 -12.31
N TYR A 102 3.00 -11.91 -11.01
CA TYR A 102 4.13 -11.56 -10.15
C TYR A 102 4.18 -12.47 -8.94
N VAL A 103 5.39 -12.77 -8.48
CA VAL A 103 5.65 -13.51 -7.25
C VAL A 103 6.51 -12.69 -6.31
N TYR A 104 6.10 -12.66 -5.05
CA TYR A 104 6.83 -12.10 -3.92
C TYR A 104 7.26 -13.26 -3.04
N LYS A 105 8.51 -13.69 -3.18
CA LYS A 105 9.04 -14.88 -2.50
C LYS A 105 9.69 -14.48 -1.18
N PHE A 106 9.23 -15.09 -0.09
CA PHE A 106 9.82 -14.96 1.23
C PHE A 106 10.74 -16.16 1.49
N ASP A 107 12.05 -15.93 1.52
CA ASP A 107 13.04 -16.95 1.84
C ASP A 107 13.37 -16.87 3.35
N PRO A 108 13.04 -17.92 4.14
CA PRO A 108 13.12 -17.86 5.60
C PRO A 108 14.52 -17.54 6.14
N GLU A 109 15.59 -17.74 5.36
CA GLU A 109 16.94 -17.31 5.72
C GLU A 109 17.04 -15.78 5.83
N TYR A 110 16.31 -15.03 5.01
CA TYR A 110 16.39 -13.57 4.90
C TYR A 110 15.14 -12.84 5.41
N SER A 111 13.98 -13.48 5.41
CA SER A 111 12.66 -12.90 5.75
C SER A 111 12.20 -13.19 7.18
N ALA A 112 13.12 -13.14 8.15
CA ALA A 112 12.82 -13.34 9.57
C ALA A 112 12.11 -14.67 9.89
N GLY A 113 12.38 -15.73 9.11
CA GLY A 113 11.75 -17.04 9.25
C GLY A 113 10.42 -17.21 8.54
N VAL A 114 9.88 -16.19 7.87
CA VAL A 114 8.68 -16.34 7.02
C VAL A 114 9.07 -17.07 5.75
N SER A 115 8.40 -18.16 5.40
CA SER A 115 8.66 -18.86 4.13
C SER A 115 7.44 -18.89 3.23
N GLY A 116 7.65 -18.89 1.92
CA GLY A 116 6.57 -19.09 0.94
C GLY A 116 6.46 -17.93 -0.04
N ASN A 117 5.25 -17.70 -0.56
CA ASN A 117 5.01 -16.69 -1.57
C ASN A 117 3.66 -15.98 -1.42
N VAL A 118 3.63 -14.75 -1.94
CA VAL A 118 2.40 -14.10 -2.41
C VAL A 118 2.49 -14.05 -3.93
N THR A 119 1.48 -14.55 -4.62
CA THR A 119 1.37 -14.51 -6.08
C THR A 119 0.23 -13.59 -6.50
N VAL A 120 0.42 -12.92 -7.63
CA VAL A 120 -0.57 -12.03 -8.23
C VAL A 120 -0.73 -12.43 -9.68
N HIS A 121 -1.96 -12.70 -10.10
CA HIS A 121 -2.32 -13.02 -11.48
C HIS A 121 -3.31 -11.99 -12.01
N TYR A 122 -2.94 -11.30 -13.08
CA TYR A 122 -3.80 -10.28 -13.68
C TYR A 122 -4.84 -10.90 -14.61
N ALA A 123 -6.05 -10.33 -14.64
CA ALA A 123 -7.08 -10.76 -15.61
C ALA A 123 -6.78 -10.31 -17.06
N GLY A 124 -5.77 -9.46 -17.27
CA GLY A 124 -5.40 -8.93 -18.57
C GLY A 124 -4.19 -8.00 -18.50
N PRO A 125 -3.51 -7.72 -19.63
CA PRO A 125 -2.31 -6.87 -19.67
C PRO A 125 -2.53 -5.40 -19.27
N PHE A 126 -3.78 -4.96 -19.20
CA PHE A 126 -4.17 -3.59 -18.82
C PHE A 126 -5.25 -3.59 -17.72
N SER A 127 -5.37 -4.69 -16.98
CA SER A 127 -6.42 -4.88 -15.98
C SER A 127 -5.95 -4.44 -14.61
N THR A 128 -6.77 -3.68 -13.86
CA THR A 128 -6.60 -3.52 -12.41
C THR A 128 -7.19 -4.69 -11.62
N PHE A 129 -7.99 -5.53 -12.29
CA PHE A 129 -8.48 -6.76 -11.68
C PHE A 129 -7.36 -7.80 -11.62
N ALA A 130 -7.02 -8.26 -10.42
CA ALA A 130 -6.04 -9.29 -10.16
C ALA A 130 -6.53 -10.29 -9.10
N THR A 131 -6.14 -11.55 -9.25
CA THR A 131 -6.23 -12.56 -8.20
C THR A 131 -4.93 -12.55 -7.40
N ILE A 132 -5.02 -12.49 -6.08
CA ILE A 132 -3.89 -12.53 -5.17
C ILE A 132 -4.00 -13.80 -4.34
N ALA A 133 -2.96 -14.63 -4.31
CA ALA A 133 -2.91 -15.79 -3.42
C ALA A 133 -1.70 -15.70 -2.49
N ALA A 134 -1.88 -16.06 -1.22
CA ALA A 134 -0.80 -16.14 -0.25
C ALA A 134 -0.67 -17.57 0.26
N HIS A 135 0.53 -18.13 0.13
CA HIS A 135 0.93 -19.40 0.71
C HIS A 135 2.17 -19.14 1.56
N LEU A 136 1.96 -18.79 2.83
CA LEU A 136 3.00 -18.35 3.75
C LEU A 136 3.02 -19.20 5.01
N ASP A 137 4.22 -19.47 5.51
CA ASP A 137 4.47 -20.22 6.74
C ASP A 137 5.33 -19.38 7.68
N PHE A 138 4.79 -19.10 8.87
CA PHE A 138 5.40 -18.30 9.93
C PHE A 138 5.90 -19.16 11.10
N SER A 139 5.91 -20.49 10.97
CA SER A 139 6.29 -21.41 12.05
C SER A 139 7.73 -21.25 12.52
N ALA A 140 8.62 -20.76 11.66
CA ALA A 140 10.01 -20.46 11.98
C ALA A 140 10.26 -19.01 12.44
N VAL A 141 9.22 -18.17 12.53
CA VAL A 141 9.35 -16.78 13.01
C VAL A 141 9.67 -16.77 14.51
N ASP A 142 10.78 -16.13 14.87
CA ASP A 142 11.20 -15.98 16.27
C ASP A 142 10.59 -14.72 16.89
N ALA A 143 9.56 -14.92 17.73
CA ALA A 143 8.94 -13.85 18.51
C ALA A 143 9.93 -13.07 19.40
N SER A 144 11.02 -13.71 19.84
CA SER A 144 12.06 -13.05 20.64
C SER A 144 12.87 -12.08 19.79
N ALA A 145 13.12 -12.41 18.52
CA ALA A 145 13.78 -11.52 17.58
C ALA A 145 12.90 -10.30 17.25
N ILE A 146 11.59 -10.49 17.09
CA ILE A 146 10.63 -9.39 16.93
C ILE A 146 10.64 -8.49 18.17
N THR A 147 10.58 -9.06 19.37
CA THR A 147 10.63 -8.31 20.64
C THR A 147 11.96 -7.56 20.79
N ALA A 148 13.08 -8.14 20.32
CA ALA A 148 14.38 -7.49 20.35
C ALA A 148 14.47 -6.31 19.36
N PHE A 149 13.81 -6.42 18.21
CA PHE A 149 13.74 -5.36 17.21
C PHE A 149 12.82 -4.22 17.63
N ASP A 150 11.63 -4.54 18.15
CA ASP A 150 10.70 -3.58 18.75
C ASP A 150 10.22 -4.09 20.10
N GLY A 151 10.75 -3.51 21.18
CA GLY A 151 10.42 -3.89 22.55
C GLY A 151 8.95 -3.66 22.95
N ASN A 152 8.18 -2.93 22.15
CA ASN A 152 6.73 -2.78 22.35
C ASN A 152 5.94 -3.92 21.69
N CYS A 153 6.59 -4.73 20.85
CA CYS A 153 6.01 -5.89 20.19
C CYS A 153 6.45 -7.17 20.91
N SER A 154 5.78 -7.45 22.03
CA SER A 154 6.10 -8.60 22.89
C SER A 154 5.02 -9.68 22.83
N GLY A 155 5.44 -10.94 22.90
CA GLY A 155 4.55 -12.09 22.92
C GLY A 155 4.43 -12.76 21.55
N GLU A 156 3.53 -13.74 21.45
CA GLU A 156 3.27 -14.43 20.20
C GLU A 156 2.46 -13.54 19.26
N VAL A 157 2.87 -13.50 17.99
CA VAL A 157 2.22 -12.72 16.93
C VAL A 157 1.42 -13.68 16.06
N THR A 158 0.11 -13.46 16.00
CA THR A 158 -0.84 -14.30 15.24
C THR A 158 -1.45 -13.57 14.04
N ASP A 159 -1.12 -12.30 13.87
CA ASP A 159 -1.76 -11.42 12.90
C ASP A 159 -0.68 -10.56 12.23
N TYR A 160 -0.74 -10.45 10.90
CA TYR A 160 0.25 -9.71 10.13
C TYR A 160 -0.43 -8.76 9.13
N LYS A 161 -0.05 -7.48 9.17
CA LYS A 161 -0.46 -6.56 8.10
C LYS A 161 0.43 -6.73 6.87
N TRP A 162 -0.12 -6.43 5.71
CA TRP A 162 0.58 -6.60 4.44
C TRP A 162 0.22 -5.47 3.47
N HIS A 163 1.25 -4.87 2.89
CA HIS A 163 1.08 -3.70 2.01
C HIS A 163 2.14 -3.69 0.90
N ILE A 164 1.83 -3.03 -0.21
CA ILE A 164 2.77 -2.74 -1.29
C ILE A 164 3.50 -1.44 -0.98
N HIS A 165 4.82 -1.47 -1.01
CA HIS A 165 5.70 -0.33 -0.82
C HIS A 165 6.53 -0.02 -2.07
N VAL A 166 6.98 1.22 -2.16
CA VAL A 166 7.47 1.82 -3.42
C VAL A 166 8.98 1.75 -3.63
N LYS A 167 9.77 1.15 -2.72
CA LYS A 167 11.23 1.05 -2.86
C LYS A 167 11.77 -0.35 -2.54
N TRP A 168 12.81 -0.73 -3.29
CA TRP A 168 13.61 -1.92 -3.03
C TRP A 168 15.09 -1.66 -3.35
N PRO A 169 15.91 -1.29 -2.34
CA PRO A 169 17.34 -1.06 -2.54
C PRO A 169 18.19 -2.31 -2.28
N ASN A 170 17.57 -3.47 -2.02
CA ASN A 170 18.27 -4.68 -1.60
C ASN A 170 18.65 -5.55 -2.80
N GLU A 171 19.76 -6.27 -2.69
CA GLU A 171 20.22 -7.21 -3.73
C GLU A 171 19.45 -8.54 -3.70
N ASN A 172 19.07 -9.00 -2.51
CA ASN A 172 18.28 -10.21 -2.33
C ASN A 172 16.82 -9.98 -2.71
N ASP A 173 16.10 -11.07 -2.97
CA ASP A 173 14.67 -11.01 -3.29
C ASP A 173 13.77 -10.88 -2.06
N SER A 174 14.29 -11.20 -0.86
CA SER A 174 13.63 -10.94 0.42
C SER A 174 14.62 -10.53 1.50
N GLU A 175 14.12 -9.79 2.49
CA GLU A 175 14.90 -9.25 3.60
C GLU A 175 14.02 -9.13 4.87
N SER A 176 14.63 -8.69 5.98
CA SER A 176 13.96 -8.56 7.29
C SER A 176 14.36 -7.30 8.06
N PHE A 177 13.49 -6.94 9.02
CA PHE A 177 13.72 -5.90 10.04
C PHE A 177 14.23 -4.56 9.48
N GLU A 178 15.45 -4.15 9.83
CA GLU A 178 16.04 -2.86 9.42
C GLU A 178 16.07 -2.68 7.91
N LYS A 179 16.25 -3.76 7.14
CA LYS A 179 16.24 -3.72 5.67
C LYS A 179 14.83 -3.62 5.07
N CYS A 180 13.80 -3.81 5.88
CA CYS A 180 12.41 -3.56 5.53
C CYS A 180 11.88 -2.24 6.09
N ALA A 181 12.69 -1.47 6.82
CA ALA A 181 12.26 -0.27 7.53
C ALA A 181 11.72 0.83 6.60
N LEU A 182 10.93 1.74 7.15
CA LEU A 182 10.32 2.88 6.43
C LEU A 182 11.31 3.68 5.59
N GLY A 183 12.49 3.99 6.13
CA GLY A 183 13.52 4.73 5.39
C GLY A 183 14.10 3.97 4.19
N VAL A 184 13.94 2.64 4.16
CA VAL A 184 14.52 1.73 3.15
C VAL A 184 13.50 1.41 2.06
N THR A 185 12.31 0.92 2.45
CA THR A 185 11.27 0.46 1.52
C THR A 185 10.24 1.54 1.19
N GLY A 186 10.26 2.66 1.91
CA GLY A 186 9.35 3.77 1.68
C GLY A 186 7.93 3.54 2.21
N ASN A 187 7.02 4.39 1.75
CA ASN A 187 5.61 4.39 2.10
C ASN A 187 4.80 3.47 1.18
N HIS A 188 3.50 3.37 1.45
CA HIS A 188 2.56 2.58 0.66
C HIS A 188 2.39 3.18 -0.73
N TYR A 189 2.23 2.31 -1.71
CA TYR A 189 1.92 2.70 -3.08
C TYR A 189 0.48 3.25 -3.18
N ASP A 190 0.33 4.51 -3.61
CA ASP A 190 -0.95 5.22 -3.61
C ASP A 190 -1.09 6.20 -4.79
N PRO A 191 -1.01 5.73 -6.05
CA PRO A 191 -1.00 6.58 -7.24
C PRO A 191 -2.31 7.38 -7.40
N LEU A 192 -3.40 6.90 -6.81
CA LEU A 192 -4.73 7.52 -6.87
C LEU A 192 -4.99 8.49 -5.72
N LYS A 193 -4.04 8.64 -4.78
CA LYS A 193 -4.15 9.57 -3.65
C LYS A 193 -5.42 9.34 -2.84
N ALA A 194 -5.64 8.08 -2.46
CA ALA A 194 -6.58 7.75 -1.39
C ALA A 194 -6.10 8.34 -0.05
N CYS A 195 -4.79 8.57 0.06
CA CYS A 195 -4.13 9.41 1.06
C CYS A 195 -4.24 8.89 2.50
N GLY A 196 -4.11 7.58 2.71
CA GLY A 196 -3.99 7.06 4.06
C GLY A 196 -2.72 7.55 4.78
N PRO A 197 -2.61 7.26 6.09
CA PRO A 197 -1.54 7.77 6.93
C PRO A 197 -0.14 7.30 6.52
N ASN A 198 -0.05 6.26 5.69
CA ASN A 198 1.19 5.70 5.18
C ASN A 198 1.34 5.87 3.67
N SER A 199 0.48 6.66 3.01
CA SER A 199 0.58 6.99 1.58
C SER A 199 1.95 7.57 1.23
N GLU A 200 2.48 7.24 0.05
CA GLU A 200 3.67 7.90 -0.49
C GLU A 200 3.49 9.42 -0.70
N PHE A 201 2.24 9.89 -0.71
CA PHE A 201 1.87 11.30 -0.83
C PHE A 201 1.41 11.93 0.49
N VAL A 202 1.57 11.24 1.62
CA VAL A 202 1.19 11.78 2.94
C VAL A 202 1.87 13.14 3.20
N GLY A 203 1.08 14.11 3.67
CA GLY A 203 1.55 15.47 3.95
C GLY A 203 1.62 16.42 2.75
N THR A 204 1.37 15.94 1.53
CA THR A 204 1.16 16.81 0.35
C THR A 204 -0.19 17.52 0.42
N GLU A 205 -0.35 18.65 -0.28
CA GLU A 205 -1.60 19.43 -0.30
C GLU A 205 -2.83 18.58 -0.64
N ASP A 206 -2.69 17.66 -1.60
CA ASP A 206 -3.77 16.73 -2.02
C ASP A 206 -4.19 15.75 -0.92
N CYS A 207 -3.29 15.42 0.01
CA CYS A 207 -3.53 14.45 1.07
C CYS A 207 -3.81 15.06 2.44
N LEU A 208 -3.44 16.32 2.69
CA LEU A 208 -3.58 16.96 4.01
C LEU A 208 -5.00 16.86 4.59
N LEU A 209 -6.03 17.02 3.75
CA LEU A 209 -7.43 16.94 4.19
C LEU A 209 -7.99 15.52 4.20
N LYS A 210 -7.45 14.62 3.37
CA LYS A 210 -7.95 13.24 3.22
C LYS A 210 -7.38 12.30 4.28
N THR A 211 -6.11 12.47 4.65
CA THR A 211 -5.43 11.57 5.59
C THR A 211 -6.15 11.39 6.93
N PRO A 212 -6.71 12.43 7.57
CA PRO A 212 -7.48 12.25 8.79
C PRO A 212 -8.81 11.51 8.61
N GLU A 213 -9.33 11.45 7.39
CA GLU A 213 -10.61 10.83 7.03
C GLU A 213 -10.45 9.41 6.48
N TYR A 214 -9.21 8.97 6.24
CA TYR A 214 -8.92 7.66 5.69
C TYR A 214 -9.30 6.55 6.66
N ASP A 215 -10.25 5.71 6.24
CA ASP A 215 -10.78 4.59 7.01
C ASP A 215 -10.97 3.35 6.11
N CYS A 216 -9.94 3.01 5.33
CA CYS A 216 -9.99 1.84 4.47
C CYS A 216 -10.24 0.56 5.27
N ASN A 217 -11.29 -0.15 4.89
CA ASN A 217 -11.68 -1.44 5.47
C ASN A 217 -12.40 -2.28 4.39
N PRO A 218 -12.55 -3.60 4.59
CA PRO A 218 -13.12 -4.47 3.57
C PRO A 218 -14.57 -4.13 3.16
N ASP A 219 -15.39 -3.61 4.09
CA ASP A 219 -16.79 -3.28 3.80
C ASP A 219 -16.88 -2.06 2.88
N ASP A 220 -16.14 -1.00 3.19
CA ASP A 220 -16.09 0.21 2.36
C ASP A 220 -15.40 -0.07 1.02
N TYR A 221 -14.36 -0.92 1.01
CA TYR A 221 -13.68 -1.33 -0.21
C TYR A 221 -14.59 -2.09 -1.18
N ALA A 222 -15.41 -3.01 -0.66
CA ALA A 222 -16.37 -3.76 -1.46
C ALA A 222 -17.43 -2.85 -2.12
N TRP A 223 -17.74 -1.71 -1.51
CA TRP A 223 -18.66 -0.72 -2.07
C TRP A 223 -18.00 0.26 -3.04
N ASN A 224 -16.80 0.73 -2.71
CA ASN A 224 -16.05 1.66 -3.55
C ASN A 224 -14.53 1.38 -3.49
N PRO A 225 -13.97 0.68 -4.48
CA PRO A 225 -12.55 0.34 -4.50
C PRO A 225 -11.57 1.52 -4.51
N LEU A 226 -12.03 2.75 -4.76
CA LEU A 226 -11.18 3.95 -4.80
C LEU A 226 -10.97 4.58 -3.41
N VAL A 227 -11.62 4.09 -2.35
CA VAL A 227 -11.45 4.63 -0.99
C VAL A 227 -10.16 4.17 -0.32
N CYS A 228 -9.55 3.10 -0.82
CA CYS A 228 -8.32 2.52 -0.29
C CYS A 228 -7.12 2.89 -1.16
N GLU A 229 -5.95 3.05 -0.53
CA GLU A 229 -4.69 3.10 -1.27
C GLU A 229 -4.54 1.81 -2.06
N LYS A 230 -4.04 1.86 -3.30
CA LYS A 230 -3.86 0.64 -4.10
C LYS A 230 -2.95 -0.38 -3.39
N GLY A 231 -1.96 0.10 -2.64
CA GLY A 231 -1.03 -0.73 -1.87
C GLY A 231 -1.51 -1.16 -0.48
N ASP A 232 -2.65 -0.68 0.03
CA ASP A 232 -3.15 -1.03 1.37
C ASP A 232 -3.97 -2.34 1.35
N LEU A 233 -3.29 -3.47 1.11
CA LEU A 233 -3.91 -4.78 0.97
C LEU A 233 -4.58 -5.24 2.28
N SER A 234 -3.95 -4.95 3.43
CA SER A 234 -4.55 -5.16 4.75
C SER A 234 -5.84 -4.37 4.97
N GLY A 235 -5.91 -3.11 4.54
CA GLY A 235 -7.14 -2.33 4.60
C GLY A 235 -8.23 -2.91 3.70
N LYS A 236 -7.87 -3.35 2.48
CA LYS A 236 -8.80 -3.93 1.50
C LYS A 236 -9.37 -5.30 1.92
N PHE A 237 -8.53 -6.17 2.47
CA PHE A 237 -8.84 -7.60 2.63
C PHE A 237 -8.74 -8.10 4.07
N GLY A 238 -8.25 -7.27 4.98
CA GLY A 238 -7.91 -7.65 6.34
C GLY A 238 -6.46 -8.12 6.47
N ASP A 239 -6.03 -8.18 7.73
CA ASP A 239 -4.72 -8.70 8.10
C ASP A 239 -4.66 -10.21 7.90
N PHE A 240 -3.49 -10.74 7.53
CA PHE A 240 -3.25 -12.17 7.56
C PHE A 240 -3.45 -12.70 8.99
N LYS A 241 -4.28 -13.74 9.12
CA LYS A 241 -4.55 -14.43 10.37
C LYS A 241 -3.90 -15.80 10.31
N LEU A 242 -2.97 -16.08 11.21
CA LEU A 242 -2.30 -17.37 11.26
C LEU A 242 -3.27 -18.46 11.72
N ASP A 243 -3.22 -19.61 11.04
CA ASP A 243 -3.92 -20.82 11.49
C ASP A 243 -3.18 -21.51 12.66
N GLU A 244 -3.68 -22.69 13.08
CA GLU A 244 -3.07 -23.47 14.16
C GLU A 244 -1.64 -23.97 13.85
N ASN A 245 -1.27 -24.03 12.57
CA ASN A 245 0.06 -24.40 12.09
C ASN A 245 0.96 -23.20 11.82
N LYS A 246 0.48 -21.98 12.12
CA LYS A 246 1.16 -20.72 11.84
C LYS A 246 1.29 -20.40 10.36
N GLN A 247 0.29 -20.79 9.57
CA GLN A 247 0.27 -20.63 8.12
C GLN A 247 -0.88 -19.73 7.66
N VAL A 248 -0.71 -19.21 6.44
CA VAL A 248 -1.72 -18.47 5.67
C VAL A 248 -1.80 -19.12 4.30
N CYS A 249 -3.00 -19.57 3.92
CA CYS A 249 -3.28 -20.22 2.64
C CYS A 249 -4.63 -19.70 2.13
N ASP A 250 -4.63 -18.49 1.57
CA ASP A 250 -5.84 -17.76 1.20
C ASP A 250 -5.71 -17.11 -0.18
N GLU A 251 -6.86 -16.80 -0.79
CA GLU A 251 -6.97 -16.16 -2.10
C GLU A 251 -7.97 -14.98 -2.03
N TRP A 252 -7.62 -13.88 -2.69
CA TRP A 252 -8.42 -12.66 -2.80
C TRP A 252 -8.54 -12.19 -4.24
N TYR A 253 -9.60 -11.43 -4.51
CA TYR A 253 -9.83 -10.81 -5.81
C TYR A 253 -9.83 -9.30 -5.63
N ASP A 254 -8.87 -8.63 -6.25
CA ASP A 254 -8.69 -7.19 -6.15
C ASP A 254 -9.14 -6.51 -7.45
N PRO A 255 -10.28 -5.79 -7.48
CA PRO A 255 -10.72 -5.06 -8.67
C PRO A 255 -9.92 -3.77 -8.93
N ASN A 256 -9.14 -3.30 -7.95
CA ASN A 256 -8.33 -2.09 -8.00
C ASN A 256 -6.90 -2.36 -7.49
N TYR A 257 -6.32 -3.47 -7.94
CA TYR A 257 -4.89 -3.72 -7.81
C TYR A 257 -4.13 -2.73 -8.72
N PRO A 258 -2.86 -2.39 -8.43
CA PRO A 258 -2.04 -1.68 -9.39
C PRO A 258 -2.01 -2.36 -10.77
N LEU A 259 -1.98 -1.59 -11.85
CA LEU A 259 -1.89 -2.06 -13.22
C LEU A 259 -0.55 -2.76 -13.46
N PRO A 260 -0.48 -3.70 -14.44
CA PRO A 260 0.78 -4.29 -14.86
C PRO A 260 1.85 -3.23 -15.18
N GLU A 261 1.49 -2.18 -15.92
CA GLU A 261 2.39 -1.07 -16.30
C GLU A 261 2.85 -0.19 -15.14
N GLU A 262 2.15 -0.23 -13.99
CA GLU A 262 2.56 0.50 -12.80
C GLU A 262 3.68 -0.25 -12.04
N ASN A 263 3.82 -1.57 -12.22
CA ASN A 263 4.83 -2.37 -11.51
C ASN A 263 6.23 -1.91 -11.85
N THR A 264 7.07 -1.80 -10.82
CA THR A 264 8.49 -1.50 -10.97
C THR A 264 9.32 -2.58 -10.30
N PRO A 265 10.60 -2.76 -10.69
CA PRO A 265 11.53 -3.61 -9.95
C PRO A 265 11.79 -3.16 -8.51
N GLU A 266 11.26 -1.99 -8.11
CA GLU A 266 11.41 -1.43 -6.78
C GLU A 266 10.21 -1.76 -5.86
N TRP A 267 9.13 -2.34 -6.39
CA TRP A 267 7.98 -2.67 -5.55
C TRP A 267 8.23 -3.88 -4.67
N SER A 268 7.78 -3.75 -3.44
CA SER A 268 7.89 -4.81 -2.45
C SER A 268 6.62 -4.98 -1.64
N ILE A 269 6.35 -6.20 -1.20
CA ILE A 269 5.34 -6.49 -0.18
C ILE A 269 6.04 -6.58 1.17
N ILE A 270 5.55 -5.83 2.15
CA ILE A 270 6.09 -5.80 3.51
C ILE A 270 5.07 -6.43 4.44
N LEU A 271 5.55 -7.31 5.32
CA LEU A 271 4.78 -7.93 6.39
C LEU A 271 5.07 -7.23 7.72
N HIS A 272 4.01 -6.83 8.42
CA HIS A 272 4.08 -6.16 9.70
C HIS A 272 3.50 -7.06 10.80
N ALA A 273 4.27 -7.36 11.84
CA ALA A 273 3.76 -8.09 12.99
C ALA A 273 2.76 -7.23 13.77
N VAL A 274 1.54 -7.69 14.01
CA VAL A 274 0.54 -6.93 14.78
C VAL A 274 0.68 -7.22 16.27
N CYS A 275 1.19 -6.24 17.02
CA CYS A 275 1.38 -6.31 18.47
C CYS A 275 0.57 -5.22 19.17
N GLY A 276 -0.73 -5.46 19.34
CA GLY A 276 -1.64 -4.47 19.90
C GLY A 276 -1.75 -3.24 18.99
N LYS A 277 -1.08 -2.14 19.36
CA LYS A 277 -1.09 -0.88 18.57
C LYS A 277 0.17 -0.67 17.73
N VAL A 278 1.22 -1.46 17.93
CA VAL A 278 2.46 -1.35 17.15
C VAL A 278 2.49 -2.42 16.07
N THR A 279 3.01 -2.05 14.91
CA THR A 279 3.05 -2.90 13.72
C THR A 279 4.43 -2.85 13.05
N PRO A 280 5.51 -3.33 13.72
CA PRO A 280 6.85 -3.30 13.16
C PRO A 280 6.95 -4.12 11.86
N ARG A 281 7.73 -3.62 10.90
CA ARG A 281 8.04 -4.29 9.63
C ARG A 281 9.04 -5.41 9.90
N ILE A 282 8.65 -6.66 9.73
CA ILE A 282 9.49 -7.81 10.10
C ILE A 282 10.11 -8.52 8.89
N ALA A 283 9.40 -8.56 7.76
CA ALA A 283 9.83 -9.23 6.55
C ALA A 283 9.34 -8.47 5.32
N CYS A 284 10.07 -8.56 4.23
CA CYS A 284 9.71 -7.93 2.97
C CYS A 284 10.28 -8.70 1.78
N ALA A 285 9.60 -8.64 0.63
CA ALA A 285 10.02 -9.29 -0.60
C ALA A 285 9.74 -8.40 -1.81
N VAL A 286 10.62 -8.43 -2.80
CA VAL A 286 10.44 -7.72 -4.09
C VAL A 286 9.56 -8.53 -5.03
N GLY A 287 8.74 -7.84 -5.83
CA GLY A 287 7.96 -8.49 -6.88
C GLY A 287 8.83 -8.86 -8.08
N LYS A 288 8.75 -10.12 -8.51
CA LYS A 288 9.35 -10.59 -9.78
C LYS A 288 8.25 -11.04 -10.72
N GLU A 289 8.40 -10.76 -12.00
CA GLU A 289 7.52 -11.33 -13.03
C GLU A 289 7.61 -12.87 -12.98
N PHE A 290 6.45 -13.52 -13.07
CA PHE A 290 6.34 -14.96 -13.01
C PHE A 290 6.46 -15.54 -14.41
N ASP A 291 7.64 -16.03 -14.77
CA ASP A 291 7.96 -16.55 -16.10
C ASP A 291 7.52 -18.01 -16.35
N GLY A 292 6.64 -18.58 -15.51
CA GLY A 292 6.03 -19.90 -15.74
C GLY A 292 6.94 -21.12 -15.56
N ASP A 293 8.25 -20.95 -15.34
CA ASP A 293 9.21 -22.04 -15.16
C ASP A 293 9.68 -22.15 -13.68
N TYR A 294 9.03 -23.02 -12.90
CA TYR A 294 9.59 -23.63 -11.68
C TYR A 294 9.27 -25.13 -11.59
#